data_AF-A0A2A9CIW5-F1
#
_entry.id   AF-A0A2A9CIW5-F1
#
_cell.length_a   1.000
_cell.length_b   1.000
_cell.length_c   1.000
_cell.angle_alpha   90.00
_cell.angle_beta   90.00
_cell.angle_gamma   90.00
#
_symmetry.space_group_name_H-M   'P 1'
#
loop_
_entity.id
_entity.type
_entity.pdbx_description
1 polymer ?
#
loop_
_entity_poly.entity_id
_entity_poly.type
_entity_poly.pdbx_seq_one_letter_code
_entity_poly.pdbx_strand_id
1 'polypeptide(L)'
;MAEQQPTQLTAKDILEKDFKSGFRGYDQDDVDKFLDVVIKDYERFENDIEQLRQENTRLRREMDRLSEQQKRQQTRSQTQPGNTNYDILKRLSNLEKHVFGSKLYE
;
A
#
# COMPACT_ATOMS: atom_id res chain seq x y z
N MET A 1 16.92 0.38 0.97
CA MET A 1 15.89 1.40 1.27
C MET A 1 16.60 2.74 1.15
N ALA A 2 16.12 3.65 0.29
CA ALA A 2 16.72 4.98 0.22
C ALA A 2 16.45 5.70 1.55
N GLU A 3 17.50 6.02 2.29
CA GLU A 3 17.40 6.85 3.49
C GLU A 3 16.97 8.25 3.04
N GLN A 4 15.75 8.63 3.40
CA GLN A 4 15.27 9.98 3.19
C GLN A 4 16.01 10.87 4.18
N GLN A 5 17.00 11.60 3.70
CA GLN A 5 17.68 12.61 4.49
C GLN A 5 16.63 13.63 4.97
N PRO A 6 16.62 13.99 6.26
CA PRO A 6 15.68 14.99 6.76
C PRO A 6 15.94 16.34 6.09
N THR A 7 14.87 17.01 5.65
CA THR A 7 14.98 18.36 5.09
C THR A 7 15.45 19.33 6.17
N GLN A 8 16.45 20.15 5.86
CA GLN A 8 17.04 21.10 6.83
C GLN A 8 16.19 22.35 7.05
N LEU A 9 15.26 22.64 6.13
CA LEU A 9 14.38 23.80 6.14
C LEU A 9 12.99 23.38 5.67
N THR A 10 11.98 24.03 6.20
CA THR A 10 10.59 24.01 5.71
C THR A 10 10.28 25.29 4.94
N ALA A 11 9.20 25.30 4.16
CA ALA A 11 8.69 26.51 3.50
C ALA A 11 8.48 27.66 4.52
N LYS A 12 7.98 27.32 5.71
CA LYS A 12 7.80 28.25 6.82
C LYS A 12 9.12 28.81 7.34
N ASP A 13 10.14 27.97 7.52
CA ASP A 13 11.45 28.42 7.99
C ASP A 13 12.11 29.40 7.02
N ILE A 14 11.86 29.24 5.71
CA ILE A 14 12.35 30.16 4.68
C ILE A 14 11.60 31.49 4.73
N LEU A 15 10.27 31.45 4.92
CA LEU A 15 9.44 32.65 5.03
C LEU A 15 9.77 33.50 6.27
N GLU A 16 10.00 32.85 7.41
CA GLU A 16 10.32 33.52 8.69
C GLU A 16 11.82 33.88 8.80
N LYS A 17 12.60 33.71 7.72
CA LYS A 17 14.05 33.91 7.76
C LYS A 17 14.43 35.39 7.68
N ASP A 18 14.89 35.94 8.80
CA ASP A 18 15.53 37.25 8.81
C ASP A 18 17.05 37.16 8.53
N PHE A 19 17.50 37.93 7.53
CA PHE A 19 18.92 38.07 7.19
C PHE A 19 19.51 39.34 7.81
N LYS A 20 20.78 39.25 8.26
CA LYS A 20 21.52 40.42 8.72
C LYS A 20 22.00 41.23 7.51
N SER A 21 21.72 42.52 7.49
CA SER A 21 22.27 43.43 6.49
C SER A 21 23.76 43.70 6.73
N GLY A 22 24.55 43.79 5.66
CA GLY A 22 25.98 44.12 5.70
C GLY A 22 26.36 45.07 4.58
N PHE A 23 27.50 45.76 4.72
CA PHE A 23 27.99 46.66 3.68
C PHE A 23 28.38 45.85 2.42
N ARG A 24 27.75 46.15 1.27
CA ARG A 24 27.76 45.34 0.02
C ARG A 24 27.03 43.98 0.12
N GLY A 25 25.86 43.95 0.73
CA GLY A 25 24.94 42.81 0.64
C GLY A 25 24.16 42.75 -0.67
N TYR A 26 23.39 41.67 -0.84
CA TYR A 26 22.36 41.60 -1.88
C TYR A 26 21.23 42.59 -1.59
N ASP A 27 20.54 43.01 -2.65
CA ASP A 27 19.33 43.79 -2.54
C ASP A 27 18.23 42.94 -1.89
N GLN A 28 17.53 43.50 -0.90
CA GLN A 28 16.55 42.75 -0.13
C GLN A 28 15.34 42.37 -0.97
N ASP A 29 14.85 43.27 -1.83
CA ASP A 29 13.66 42.99 -2.65
C ASP A 29 13.93 41.89 -3.68
N ASP A 30 15.15 41.84 -4.22
CA ASP A 30 15.55 40.78 -5.15
C ASP A 30 15.72 39.43 -4.45
N VAL A 31 16.25 39.42 -3.22
CA VAL A 31 16.31 38.20 -2.39
C VAL A 31 14.90 37.72 -2.05
N ASP A 32 14.02 38.61 -1.60
CA ASP A 32 12.65 38.26 -1.20
C ASP A 32 11.86 37.67 -2.39
N LYS A 33 11.93 38.27 -3.57
CA LYS A 33 11.32 37.72 -4.79
C LYS A 33 11.86 36.34 -5.14
N PHE A 34 13.16 36.10 -4.93
CA PHE A 34 13.75 34.80 -5.17
C PHE A 34 13.26 33.78 -4.13
N LEU A 35 13.22 34.16 -2.86
CA LEU A 35 12.72 33.30 -1.77
C LEU A 35 11.23 32.96 -1.94
N ASP A 36 10.41 33.86 -2.49
CA ASP A 36 9.02 33.56 -2.84
C ASP A 36 8.89 32.39 -3.82
N VAL A 37 9.80 32.30 -4.80
CA VAL A 37 9.83 31.19 -5.77
C VAL A 37 10.29 29.91 -5.08
N VAL A 38 11.34 30.00 -4.26
CA VAL A 38 11.87 28.85 -3.50
C VAL A 38 10.82 28.29 -2.54
N ILE A 39 10.07 29.15 -1.85
CA ILE A 39 8.97 28.75 -0.95
C ILE A 39 7.92 27.95 -1.71
N LYS A 40 7.46 28.46 -2.87
CA LYS A 40 6.47 27.76 -3.70
C LYS A 40 6.98 26.39 -4.17
N ASP A 41 8.24 26.30 -4.55
CA ASP A 41 8.84 25.03 -4.95
C ASP A 41 8.93 24.05 -3.77
N TYR A 42 9.28 24.53 -2.57
CA TYR A 42 9.28 23.72 -1.35
C TYR A 42 7.90 23.16 -1.03
N GLU A 43 6.86 24.01 -1.06
CA GLU A 43 5.47 23.57 -0.86
C GLU A 43 5.05 22.54 -1.92
N ARG A 44 5.45 22.75 -3.18
CA ARG A 44 5.18 21.80 -4.27
C ARG A 44 5.88 20.46 -4.03
N PHE A 45 7.14 20.47 -3.61
CA PHE A 45 7.86 19.25 -3.29
C PHE A 45 7.26 18.49 -2.10
N GLU A 46 6.86 19.21 -1.05
CA GLU A 46 6.17 18.59 0.10
C GLU A 46 4.87 17.90 -0.32
N ASN A 47 4.05 18.58 -1.15
CA ASN A 47 2.84 18.00 -1.71
C ASN A 47 3.12 16.77 -2.60
N ASP A 48 4.09 16.87 -3.52
CA ASP A 48 4.47 15.77 -4.41
C ASP A 48 4.97 14.54 -3.59
N ILE A 49 5.77 14.78 -2.55
CA ILE A 49 6.26 13.73 -1.63
C ILE A 49 5.09 13.09 -0.87
N GLU A 50 4.15 13.89 -0.36
CA GLU A 50 3.00 13.36 0.35
C GLU A 50 2.15 12.48 -0.58
N GLN A 51 1.84 12.95 -1.79
CA GLN A 51 1.09 12.19 -2.78
C GLN A 51 1.77 10.86 -3.11
N LEU A 52 3.08 10.90 -3.39
CA LEU A 52 3.85 9.70 -3.69
C LEU A 52 3.88 8.72 -2.51
N ARG A 53 3.99 9.21 -1.27
CA ARG A 53 3.95 8.36 -0.05
C ARG A 53 2.57 7.73 0.14
N GLN A 54 1.49 8.48 -0.08
CA GLN A 54 0.12 7.97 -0.02
C GLN A 54 -0.10 6.89 -1.10
N GLU A 55 0.33 7.13 -2.33
CA GLU A 55 0.23 6.18 -3.43
C GLU A 55 1.06 4.91 -3.15
N ASN A 56 2.30 5.06 -2.68
CA ASN A 56 3.13 3.90 -2.31
C ASN A 56 2.45 3.05 -1.24
N THR A 57 1.85 3.71 -0.23
CA THR A 57 1.11 3.04 0.84
C THR A 57 -0.11 2.30 0.29
N ARG A 58 -0.86 2.92 -0.64
CA ARG A 58 -1.99 2.28 -1.31
C ARG A 58 -1.57 1.05 -2.11
N LEU A 59 -0.54 1.18 -2.94
CA LEU A 59 -0.02 0.10 -3.78
C LEU A 59 0.52 -1.06 -2.94
N ARG A 60 1.23 -0.78 -1.84
CA ARG A 60 1.71 -1.81 -0.91
C ARG A 60 0.55 -2.60 -0.29
N ARG A 61 -0.49 -1.91 0.17
CA ARG A 61 -1.70 -2.57 0.72
C ARG A 61 -2.41 -3.44 -0.32
N GLU A 62 -2.46 -2.98 -1.57
CA GLU A 62 -3.06 -3.77 -2.66
C GLU A 62 -2.24 -5.01 -2.98
N MET A 63 -0.91 -4.88 -3.03
CA MET A 63 0.02 -5.99 -3.23
C MET A 63 -0.11 -7.02 -2.10
N ASP A 64 -0.18 -6.56 -0.85
CA ASP A 64 -0.39 -7.43 0.32
C ASP A 64 -1.70 -8.21 0.20
N ARG A 65 -2.81 -7.54 -0.15
CA ARG A 65 -4.12 -8.18 -0.35
C ARG A 65 -4.10 -9.24 -1.46
N LEU A 66 -3.48 -8.93 -2.60
CA LEU A 66 -3.34 -9.87 -3.72
C LEU A 66 -2.47 -11.07 -3.32
N SER A 67 -1.38 -10.83 -2.59
CA SER A 67 -0.50 -11.89 -2.07
C SER A 67 -1.24 -12.83 -1.11
N GLU A 68 -2.11 -12.30 -0.25
CA GLU A 68 -2.94 -13.12 0.65
C GLU A 68 -3.98 -13.93 -0.12
N GLN A 69 -4.63 -13.34 -1.13
CA GLN A 69 -5.56 -14.06 -2.00
C GLN A 69 -4.87 -15.21 -2.74
N GLN A 70 -3.67 -14.98 -3.27
CA GLN A 70 -2.88 -16.01 -3.95
C GLN A 70 -2.48 -17.13 -3.00
N LYS A 71 -2.05 -16.81 -1.76
CA LYS A 71 -1.76 -17.82 -0.73
C LYS A 71 -3.00 -18.66 -0.39
N ARG A 72 -4.18 -18.03 -0.26
CA ARG A 72 -5.45 -18.72 0.00
C ARG A 72 -5.90 -19.62 -1.17
N GLN A 73 -5.59 -19.24 -2.41
CA GLN A 73 -5.86 -20.08 -3.58
C GLN A 73 -4.87 -21.27 -3.65
N GLN A 74 -3.59 -21.03 -3.35
CA GLN A 74 -2.57 -22.08 -3.30
C GLN A 74 -2.84 -23.14 -2.22
N THR A 75 -3.31 -22.73 -1.04
CA THR A 75 -3.71 -23.69 0.02
C THR A 75 -4.96 -24.49 -0.36
N ARG A 76 -5.90 -23.93 -1.13
CA ARG A 76 -7.04 -24.69 -1.70
C ARG A 76 -6.62 -25.71 -2.76
N SER A 77 -5.56 -25.46 -3.52
CA SER A 77 -5.00 -26.45 -4.47
C SER A 77 -4.13 -27.53 -3.81
N GLN A 78 -3.70 -27.35 -2.55
CA GLN A 78 -2.97 -28.36 -1.78
C GLN A 78 -3.87 -29.23 -0.87
N THR A 79 -5.13 -28.86 -0.65
CA THR A 79 -6.13 -29.82 -0.17
C THR A 79 -6.46 -30.79 -1.30
N GLN A 80 -5.74 -31.91 -1.27
CA GLN A 80 -5.85 -33.10 -2.11
C GLN A 80 -7.21 -33.26 -2.82
N PRO A 81 -7.22 -33.56 -4.14
CA PRO A 81 -8.44 -34.01 -4.84
C PRO A 81 -9.02 -35.32 -4.25
N GLY A 82 -8.31 -35.98 -3.33
CA GLY A 82 -8.78 -37.14 -2.58
C GLY A 82 -9.88 -36.85 -1.56
N ASN A 83 -9.91 -35.66 -0.93
CA ASN A 83 -10.90 -35.38 0.12
C ASN A 83 -12.29 -35.10 -0.45
N THR A 84 -12.38 -34.36 -1.56
CA THR A 84 -13.65 -34.15 -2.27
C THR A 84 -14.16 -35.44 -2.88
N ASN A 85 -13.30 -36.27 -3.50
CA ASN A 85 -13.72 -37.57 -4.03
C ASN A 85 -14.19 -38.50 -2.91
N TYR A 86 -13.51 -38.54 -1.77
CA TYR A 86 -13.95 -39.31 -0.60
C TYR A 86 -15.29 -38.82 -0.04
N ASP A 87 -15.48 -37.50 0.09
CA ASP A 87 -16.75 -36.92 0.56
C ASP A 87 -17.90 -37.13 -0.42
N ILE A 88 -17.62 -37.08 -1.73
CA ILE A 88 -18.59 -37.41 -2.78
C ILE A 88 -18.98 -38.89 -2.66
N LEU A 89 -18.01 -39.81 -2.57
CA LEU A 89 -18.26 -41.24 -2.43
C LEU A 89 -19.01 -41.58 -1.14
N LYS A 90 -18.69 -40.90 -0.02
CA LYS A 90 -19.38 -41.07 1.27
C LYS A 90 -20.82 -40.55 1.20
N ARG A 91 -21.06 -39.43 0.52
CA ARG A 91 -22.42 -38.92 0.27
C ARG A 91 -23.22 -39.85 -0.64
N LEU A 92 -22.62 -40.34 -1.73
CA LEU A 92 -23.25 -41.34 -2.59
C LEU A 92 -23.59 -42.61 -1.81
N SER A 93 -22.66 -43.16 -1.04
CA SER A 93 -22.89 -44.35 -0.21
C SER A 93 -24.01 -44.15 0.82
N ASN A 94 -24.10 -42.98 1.45
CA ASN A 94 -25.20 -42.65 2.36
C ASN A 94 -26.55 -42.53 1.62
N LEU A 95 -26.56 -41.96 0.42
CA LEU A 95 -27.75 -41.86 -0.42
C LEU A 95 -28.19 -43.25 -0.91
N GLU A 96 -27.26 -44.10 -1.35
CA GLU A 96 -27.55 -45.47 -1.75
C GLU A 96 -28.10 -46.30 -0.58
N LYS A 97 -27.51 -46.18 0.61
CA LYS A 97 -28.04 -46.84 1.80
C LYS A 97 -29.45 -46.36 2.17
N HIS A 98 -29.75 -45.08 1.95
CA HIS A 98 -31.08 -44.53 2.23
C HIS A 98 -32.13 -44.92 1.17
N VAL A 99 -31.74 -44.97 -0.11
CA VAL A 99 -32.62 -45.27 -1.25
C VAL A 99 -32.79 -46.78 -1.45
N PHE A 100 -31.76 -47.58 -1.17
CA PHE A 100 -31.73 -49.03 -1.39
C PHE A 100 -31.66 -49.86 -0.10
N GLY A 101 -31.54 -49.24 1.07
CA GLY A 101 -31.49 -49.95 2.36
C GLY A 101 -32.76 -50.74 2.68
N SER A 102 -33.88 -50.42 2.03
CA SER A 102 -35.14 -51.17 2.10
C SER A 102 -35.29 -52.26 1.03
N LYS A 103 -34.34 -52.42 0.09
CA LYS A 103 -34.36 -53.42 -1.00
C LYS A 103 -33.29 -54.53 -0.89
N LEU A 104 -32.42 -54.46 0.11
CA LEU A 104 -31.34 -55.45 0.34
C LEU A 104 -31.68 -56.53 1.39
N TYR A 105 -32.89 -56.48 1.96
CA TYR A 105 -33.36 -57.41 2.99
C TYR A 105 -34.71 -58.07 2.66
N GLU A 106 -35.08 -58.13 1.37
CA GLU A 106 -36.14 -59.04 0.87
C GLU A 106 -35.51 -60.19 0.08
#